data_AF-A0ABD7CF37-F1
#
_entry.id   AF-A0ABD7CF37-F1
#
_cell.length_a   1.000
_cell.length_b   1.000
_cell.length_c   1.000
_cell.angle_alpha   90.00
_cell.angle_beta   90.00
_cell.angle_gamma   90.00
#
_symmetry.space_group_name_H-M   'P 1'
#
loop_
_entity.id
_entity.type
_entity.pdbx_description
1 polymer ?
#
loop_
_entity_poly.entity_id
_entity_poly.type
_entity_poly.pdbx_seq_one_letter_code
_entity_poly.pdbx_strand_id
1 'polypeptide(L)'
;MDKSNICLKDMNFNSLKEKSVIENNIIKIVSMEKRKLYLILEGERVYAKFITLPRINSRNKINELIKNELIYEFNNIDNILYSYDILKKNKTSMEGIIFCINIGNNKILKKCMAQCKNIAGIYSIQFSVLNLYRKYIKEKNYIFLFKHKKYTYIILYSENNLIYSNFIYEGEKEEHKIERVLKKAEDLNITLNTIYGINIDDDSIKDKLKEYNFVSLQKFREKDYKKII
;
A
#
# COMPACT_ATOMS: atom_id res chain seq x y z
N MET A 1 -22.01 32.65 -11.24
CA MET A 1 -22.35 31.34 -10.66
C MET A 1 -21.20 30.39 -10.93
N ASP A 2 -20.47 30.03 -9.87
CA ASP A 2 -19.19 29.33 -9.95
C ASP A 2 -19.42 27.81 -10.06
N LYS A 3 -19.04 27.22 -11.21
CA LYS A 3 -19.22 25.79 -11.54
C LYS A 3 -18.21 24.87 -10.82
N SER A 4 -17.44 25.40 -9.88
CA SER A 4 -16.26 24.78 -9.27
C SER A 4 -16.53 23.84 -8.07
N ASN A 5 -17.78 23.68 -7.64
CA ASN A 5 -18.16 22.93 -6.42
C ASN A 5 -19.03 21.68 -6.63
N ILE A 6 -19.14 21.17 -7.86
CA ILE A 6 -20.09 20.09 -8.21
C ILE A 6 -19.81 18.79 -7.43
N CYS A 7 -18.54 18.44 -7.18
CA CYS A 7 -18.20 17.16 -6.52
C CYS A 7 -18.61 17.07 -5.03
N LEU A 8 -18.76 18.21 -4.34
CA LEU A 8 -19.23 18.30 -2.96
C LEU A 8 -20.71 18.69 -2.85
N LYS A 9 -21.39 19.08 -3.94
CA LYS A 9 -22.82 19.43 -3.88
C LYS A 9 -23.73 18.23 -4.13
N ASP A 10 -23.25 17.22 -4.86
CA ASP A 10 -24.05 16.03 -5.19
C ASP A 10 -24.00 14.94 -4.10
N MET A 11 -23.17 15.11 -3.07
CA MET A 11 -23.22 14.26 -1.87
C MET A 11 -24.08 14.96 -0.82
N ASN A 12 -25.25 14.43 -0.47
CA ASN A 12 -26.11 14.99 0.58
C ASN A 12 -25.38 14.99 1.94
N PHE A 13 -24.73 16.12 2.28
CA PHE A 13 -23.89 16.25 3.48
C PHE A 13 -24.66 16.35 4.80
N ASN A 14 -25.96 16.68 4.77
CA ASN A 14 -26.74 16.91 5.99
C ASN A 14 -27.19 15.63 6.72
N SER A 15 -26.85 14.43 6.22
CA SER A 15 -27.20 13.15 6.86
C SER A 15 -26.00 12.20 7.05
N LEU A 16 -24.78 12.64 6.77
CA LEU A 16 -23.57 11.81 6.80
C LEU A 16 -22.76 12.06 8.08
N LYS A 17 -23.19 11.45 9.19
CA LYS A 17 -22.23 10.98 10.20
C LYS A 17 -21.20 10.12 9.46
N GLU A 18 -19.91 10.40 9.60
CA GLU A 18 -18.75 9.73 8.94
C GLU A 18 -19.09 8.36 8.31
N LYS A 19 -19.39 8.33 7.00
CA LYS A 19 -19.61 7.08 6.26
C LYS A 19 -18.44 6.83 5.32
N SER A 20 -17.84 5.64 5.39
CA SER A 20 -17.02 5.11 4.32
C SER A 20 -17.93 4.60 3.20
N VAL A 21 -17.87 5.21 2.02
CA VAL A 21 -18.56 4.72 0.82
C VAL A 21 -17.58 3.84 0.02
N ILE A 22 -18.02 2.65 -0.38
CA ILE A 22 -17.23 1.67 -1.15
C ILE A 22 -17.79 1.61 -2.57
N GLU A 23 -16.98 1.97 -3.57
CA GLU A 23 -17.41 1.96 -4.98
C GLU A 23 -16.46 1.12 -5.88
N ASN A 24 -16.02 -0.03 -5.36
CA ASN A 24 -15.08 -1.02 -5.92
C ASN A 24 -13.59 -0.66 -5.81
N ASN A 25 -12.91 -1.41 -4.92
CA ASN A 25 -11.48 -1.34 -4.57
C ASN A 25 -10.97 0.02 -4.04
N ILE A 26 -11.86 0.98 -3.84
CA ILE A 26 -11.52 2.27 -3.23
C ILE A 26 -12.45 2.50 -2.05
N ILE A 27 -11.85 2.69 -0.87
CA ILE A 27 -12.54 3.14 0.33
C ILE A 27 -12.32 4.65 0.44
N LYS A 28 -13.42 5.40 0.44
CA LYS A 28 -13.41 6.86 0.61
C LYS A 28 -13.62 7.21 2.08
N ILE A 29 -12.74 8.02 2.66
CA ILE A 29 -12.88 8.53 4.03
C ILE A 29 -12.88 10.05 4.00
N VAL A 30 -13.96 10.65 4.51
CA VAL A 30 -14.12 12.09 4.57
C VAL A 30 -13.89 12.57 6.00
N SER A 31 -12.91 13.44 6.20
CA SER A 31 -12.74 14.18 7.45
C SER A 31 -13.52 15.50 7.32
N MET A 32 -14.67 15.58 8.01
CA MET A 32 -15.52 16.76 7.98
C MET A 32 -14.85 17.97 8.64
N GLU A 33 -14.18 17.75 9.77
CA GLU A 33 -13.43 18.80 10.49
C GLU A 33 -12.36 19.45 9.60
N LYS A 34 -11.60 18.63 8.86
CA LYS A 34 -10.52 19.11 8.00
C LYS A 34 -10.96 19.45 6.58
N ARG A 35 -12.22 19.15 6.22
CA ARG A 35 -12.77 19.20 4.84
C ARG A 35 -11.87 18.50 3.81
N LYS A 36 -11.27 17.37 4.22
CA LYS A 36 -10.30 16.58 3.45
C LYS A 36 -10.85 15.21 3.08
N LEU A 37 -10.53 14.76 1.88
CA LEU A 37 -10.84 13.42 1.39
C LEU A 37 -9.58 12.56 1.41
N TYR A 38 -9.67 11.37 1.96
CA TYR A 38 -8.62 10.36 1.93
C TYR A 38 -9.13 9.13 1.18
N LEU A 39 -8.28 8.56 0.33
CA LEU A 39 -8.61 7.39 -0.48
C LEU A 39 -7.73 6.23 -0.04
N ILE A 40 -8.32 5.07 0.20
CA ILE A 40 -7.58 3.83 0.45
C ILE A 40 -7.87 2.87 -0.69
N LEU A 41 -6.80 2.41 -1.36
CA LEU A 41 -6.85 1.49 -2.48
C LEU A 41 -6.70 0.05 -2.01
N GLU A 42 -7.49 -0.84 -2.59
CA GLU A 42 -7.51 -2.28 -2.34
C GLU A 42 -7.17 -3.04 -3.63
N GLY A 43 -6.52 -4.21 -3.52
CA GLY A 43 -6.24 -5.07 -4.65
C GLY A 43 -5.25 -4.50 -5.66
N GLU A 44 -4.46 -3.50 -5.27
CA GLU A 44 -3.44 -2.90 -6.11
C GLU A 44 -2.11 -3.67 -5.99
N ARG A 45 -1.46 -3.94 -7.13
CA ARG A 45 -0.09 -4.45 -7.14
C ARG A 45 0.85 -3.28 -6.90
N VAL A 46 1.74 -3.41 -5.91
CA VAL A 46 2.79 -2.42 -5.67
C VAL A 46 4.10 -2.93 -6.26
N TYR A 47 4.64 -2.17 -7.20
CA TYR A 47 5.99 -2.35 -7.67
C TYR A 47 6.95 -1.58 -6.76
N ALA A 48 7.99 -2.25 -6.26
CA ALA A 48 9.02 -1.65 -5.42
C ALA A 48 10.36 -1.67 -6.15
N LYS A 49 11.04 -0.53 -6.22
CA LYS A 49 12.36 -0.38 -6.87
C LYS A 49 13.34 0.31 -5.94
N PHE A 50 14.46 -0.36 -5.68
CA PHE A 50 15.60 0.26 -5.01
C PHE A 50 16.32 1.20 -5.98
N ILE A 51 16.69 2.38 -5.50
CA ILE A 51 17.39 3.40 -6.27
C ILE A 51 18.57 3.93 -5.49
N THR A 52 19.60 4.35 -6.22
CA THR A 52 20.69 5.16 -5.68
C THR A 52 20.67 6.50 -6.38
N LEU A 53 20.59 7.57 -5.60
CA LEU A 53 20.55 8.95 -6.10
C LEU A 53 21.73 9.75 -5.55
N PRO A 54 22.18 10.83 -6.22
CA PRO A 54 23.11 11.77 -5.62
C PRO A 54 22.51 12.40 -4.35
N ARG A 55 23.37 12.76 -3.39
CA ARG A 55 22.92 13.37 -2.13
C ARG A 55 22.30 14.75 -2.41
N ILE A 56 20.98 14.83 -2.29
CA ILE A 56 20.21 16.06 -2.51
C ILE A 56 19.24 16.25 -1.35
N ASN A 57 19.10 17.50 -0.88
CA ASN A 57 18.16 17.85 0.19
C ASN A 57 16.81 18.38 -0.34
N SER A 58 16.76 18.86 -1.59
CA SER A 58 15.53 19.40 -2.19
C SER A 58 14.58 18.28 -2.60
N ARG A 59 13.45 18.17 -1.89
CA ARG A 59 12.39 17.20 -2.19
C ARG A 59 11.91 17.27 -3.65
N ASN A 60 11.80 18.48 -4.21
CA ASN A 60 11.37 18.66 -5.60
C ASN A 60 12.36 18.05 -6.59
N LYS A 61 13.66 18.28 -6.37
CA LYS A 61 14.71 17.68 -7.22
C LYS A 61 14.75 16.16 -7.10
N ILE A 62 14.51 15.62 -5.90
CA ILE A 62 14.40 14.17 -5.69
C ILE A 62 13.22 13.62 -6.49
N ASN A 63 12.06 14.28 -6.43
CA ASN A 63 10.89 13.88 -7.20
C ASN A 63 11.14 13.90 -8.71
N GLU A 64 11.84 14.91 -9.23
CA GLU A 64 12.21 15.00 -10.64
C GLU A 64 13.12 13.84 -11.06
N LEU A 65 14.15 13.54 -10.27
CA LEU A 65 15.05 12.41 -10.55
C LEU A 65 14.31 11.08 -10.52
N ILE A 66 13.45 10.86 -9.52
CA ILE A 66 12.61 9.67 -9.43
C ILE A 66 11.68 9.58 -10.63
N LYS A 67 11.01 10.67 -11.01
CA LYS A 67 10.12 10.68 -12.17
C LYS A 67 10.87 10.31 -13.45
N ASN A 68 12.08 10.85 -13.65
CA ASN A 68 12.90 10.53 -14.81
C ASN A 68 13.29 9.05 -14.83
N GLU A 69 13.64 8.48 -13.68
CA GLU A 69 13.93 7.04 -13.56
C GLU A 69 12.71 6.18 -13.92
N LEU A 70 11.51 6.60 -13.52
CA LEU A 70 10.27 5.85 -13.75
C LEU A 70 9.75 5.96 -15.19
N ILE A 71 10.07 7.03 -15.93
CA ILE A 71 9.64 7.19 -17.34
C ILE A 71 10.18 6.06 -18.23
N TYR A 72 11.37 5.53 -17.92
CA TYR A 72 11.95 4.42 -18.69
C TYR A 72 11.35 3.05 -18.33
N GLU A 73 10.69 2.93 -17.19
CA GLU A 73 10.11 1.69 -16.68
C GLU A 73 8.63 1.52 -17.08
N PHE A 74 7.91 2.63 -17.26
CA PHE A 74 6.47 2.62 -17.48
C PHE A 74 6.10 3.33 -18.78
N ASN A 75 5.33 2.62 -19.62
CA ASN A 75 4.82 3.16 -20.90
C ASN A 75 4.04 4.49 -20.75
N ASN A 76 3.39 4.71 -19.60
CA ASN A 76 2.67 5.95 -19.32
C ASN A 76 2.81 6.32 -17.84
N ILE A 77 3.71 7.26 -17.55
CA ILE A 77 4.01 7.72 -16.19
C ILE A 77 2.83 8.42 -15.51
N ASP A 78 1.92 9.04 -16.28
CA ASP A 78 0.73 9.71 -15.73
C ASP A 78 -0.28 8.71 -15.14
N ASN A 79 -0.14 7.43 -15.48
CA ASN A 79 -0.88 6.34 -14.87
C ASN A 79 -0.22 5.78 -13.61
N ILE A 80 0.91 6.32 -13.16
CA ILE A 80 1.66 5.79 -12.02
C ILE A 80 1.56 6.73 -10.84
N LEU A 81 0.94 6.26 -9.76
CA LEU A 81 1.10 6.88 -8.45
C LEU A 81 2.36 6.34 -7.80
N TYR A 82 3.19 7.21 -7.22
CA TYR A 82 4.38 6.76 -6.51
C TYR A 82 4.65 7.53 -5.22
N SER A 83 5.34 6.86 -4.32
CA SER A 83 5.97 7.43 -3.12
C SER A 83 7.39 6.87 -2.99
N TYR A 84 8.19 7.45 -2.10
CA TYR A 84 9.53 6.95 -1.82
C TYR A 84 9.93 7.17 -0.37
N ASP A 85 10.83 6.31 0.09
CA ASP A 85 11.52 6.45 1.36
C ASP A 85 13.04 6.50 1.11
N ILE A 86 13.74 7.35 1.86
CA ILE A 86 15.21 7.37 1.88
C ILE A 86 15.67 6.48 3.02
N LEU A 87 16.39 5.42 2.67
CA LEU A 87 16.83 4.38 3.61
C LEU A 87 18.17 4.74 4.23
N LYS A 88 19.11 5.22 3.42
CA LYS A 88 20.46 5.59 3.84
C LYS A 88 20.93 6.83 3.10
N LYS A 89 21.79 7.61 3.76
CA LYS A 89 22.50 8.75 3.14
C LYS A 89 23.96 8.69 3.54
N ASN A 90 24.86 8.76 2.57
CA ASN A 90 26.28 8.99 2.82
C ASN A 90 26.67 10.39 2.30
N LYS A 91 27.97 10.70 2.21
CA LYS A 91 28.44 12.05 1.81
C LYS A 91 28.07 12.42 0.37
N THR A 92 27.99 11.45 -0.54
CA THR A 92 27.87 11.69 -1.99
C THR A 92 26.57 11.16 -2.59
N SER A 93 26.00 10.11 -2.01
CA SER A 93 24.79 9.46 -2.47
C SER A 93 23.79 9.20 -1.35
N MET A 94 22.58 8.84 -1.76
CA MET A 94 21.51 8.35 -0.92
C MET A 94 20.84 7.14 -1.58
N GLU A 95 20.52 6.16 -0.75
CA GLU A 95 19.80 4.96 -1.15
C GLU A 95 18.35 5.12 -0.75
N GLY A 96 17.44 4.82 -1.67
CA GLY A 96 16.02 4.91 -1.46
C GLY A 96 15.27 3.73 -2.07
N ILE A 97 13.99 3.66 -1.76
CA ILE A 97 13.05 2.74 -2.36
C ILE A 97 11.85 3.53 -2.87
N ILE A 98 11.43 3.25 -4.11
CA ILE A 98 10.23 3.81 -4.71
C ILE A 98 9.14 2.75 -4.70
N PHE A 99 7.93 3.14 -4.29
CA PHE A 99 6.72 2.33 -4.39
C PHE A 99 5.82 2.90 -5.46
N CYS A 100 5.45 2.08 -6.45
CA CYS A 100 4.62 2.48 -7.59
C CYS A 100 3.33 1.66 -7.65
N ILE A 101 2.22 2.33 -7.94
CA ILE A 101 0.92 1.72 -8.23
C ILE A 101 0.48 2.18 -9.62
N ASN A 102 0.16 1.23 -10.50
CA ASN A 102 -0.39 1.54 -11.81
C ASN A 102 -1.91 1.67 -11.73
N ILE A 103 -2.39 2.90 -11.89
CA ILE A 103 -3.81 3.26 -11.85
C ILE A 103 -4.43 3.35 -13.26
N GLY A 104 -3.74 2.88 -14.29
CA GLY A 104 -4.14 2.99 -15.70
C GLY A 104 -5.56 2.51 -15.96
N ASN A 105 -5.95 1.39 -15.34
CA ASN A 105 -7.26 0.77 -15.47
C ASN A 105 -8.26 1.22 -14.40
N ASN A 106 -7.84 2.01 -13.40
CA ASN A 106 -8.70 2.46 -12.32
C ASN A 106 -9.45 3.75 -12.70
N LYS A 107 -10.48 3.59 -13.54
CA LYS A 107 -11.31 4.71 -14.04
C LYS A 107 -11.96 5.51 -12.90
N ILE A 108 -12.34 4.82 -11.82
CA ILE A 108 -13.01 5.44 -10.66
C ILE A 108 -12.05 6.35 -9.91
N LEU A 109 -10.83 5.88 -9.66
CA LEU A 109 -9.78 6.70 -9.03
C LEU A 109 -9.45 7.92 -9.88
N LYS A 110 -9.25 7.74 -11.19
CA LYS A 110 -8.98 8.85 -12.12
C LYS A 110 -10.10 9.90 -12.11
N LYS A 111 -11.37 9.45 -12.15
CA LYS A 111 -12.52 10.35 -12.04
C LYS A 111 -12.52 11.09 -10.71
N CYS A 112 -12.23 10.41 -9.60
CA CYS A 112 -12.15 11.02 -8.28
C CYS A 112 -11.03 12.06 -8.21
N MET A 113 -9.84 11.75 -8.72
CA MET A 113 -8.70 12.68 -8.78
C MET A 113 -8.98 13.92 -9.64
N ALA A 114 -9.70 13.75 -10.75
CA ALA A 114 -10.07 14.87 -11.62
C ALA A 114 -11.16 15.78 -11.01
N GLN A 115 -12.07 15.21 -10.22
CA GLN A 115 -13.24 15.94 -9.69
C GLN A 115 -13.04 16.49 -8.27
N CYS A 116 -12.16 15.88 -7.47
CA CYS A 116 -11.96 16.23 -6.07
C CYS A 116 -10.66 17.03 -5.87
N LYS A 117 -10.79 18.34 -5.59
CA LYS A 117 -9.63 19.21 -5.30
C LYS A 117 -9.03 19.02 -3.90
N ASN A 118 -9.75 18.38 -2.98
CA ASN A 118 -9.37 18.27 -1.56
C ASN A 118 -8.90 16.85 -1.17
N ILE A 119 -8.35 16.09 -2.11
CA ILE A 119 -7.72 14.80 -1.79
C ILE A 119 -6.43 15.09 -1.00
N ALA A 120 -6.41 14.67 0.26
CA ALA A 120 -5.29 14.87 1.16
C ALA A 120 -4.29 13.71 1.16
N GLY A 121 -4.72 12.52 0.73
CA GLY A 121 -3.86 11.34 0.66
C GLY A 121 -4.53 10.18 -0.07
N ILE A 122 -3.68 9.38 -0.73
CA ILE A 122 -4.05 8.13 -1.36
C ILE A 122 -3.14 7.06 -0.75
N TYR A 123 -3.73 6.02 -0.16
CA TYR A 123 -3.00 5.00 0.60
C TYR A 123 -3.30 3.62 0.05
N SER A 124 -2.33 2.70 0.14
CA SER A 124 -2.60 1.28 -0.08
C SER A 124 -3.06 0.65 1.23
N ILE A 125 -4.14 -0.16 1.20
CA ILE A 125 -4.65 -0.83 2.39
C ILE A 125 -3.58 -1.75 3.03
N GLN A 126 -2.79 -2.45 2.21
CA GLN A 126 -1.81 -3.42 2.70
C GLN A 126 -0.71 -2.74 3.55
N PHE A 127 -0.26 -1.55 3.16
CA PHE A 127 0.75 -0.78 3.90
C PHE A 127 0.14 -0.02 5.07
N SER A 128 -1.10 0.44 4.92
CA SER A 128 -1.84 1.11 5.99
C SER A 128 -2.03 0.16 7.18
N VAL A 129 -2.46 -1.07 6.92
CA VAL A 129 -2.64 -2.09 7.95
C VAL A 129 -1.31 -2.56 8.51
N LEU A 130 -0.28 -2.79 7.68
CA LEU A 130 1.07 -3.07 8.19
C LEU A 130 1.55 -2.01 9.18
N ASN A 131 1.41 -0.72 8.83
CA ASN A 131 1.84 0.38 9.69
C ASN A 131 1.09 0.43 11.03
N LEU A 132 -0.23 0.17 11.02
CA LEU A 132 -1.03 0.10 12.24
C LEU A 132 -0.56 -0.98 13.21
N TYR A 133 -0.06 -2.10 12.68
CA TYR A 133 0.31 -3.27 13.46
C TYR A 133 1.80 -3.40 13.72
N ARG A 134 2.64 -2.54 13.11
CA ARG A 134 4.10 -2.56 13.23
C ARG A 134 4.58 -2.58 14.68
N LYS A 135 3.90 -1.89 15.60
CA LYS A 135 4.24 -1.87 17.02
C LYS A 135 4.08 -3.20 17.76
N TYR A 136 3.35 -4.16 17.17
CA TYR A 136 3.15 -5.49 17.74
C TYR A 136 4.10 -6.53 17.13
N ILE A 137 4.89 -6.15 16.13
CA ILE A 137 5.82 -7.02 15.42
C ILE A 137 7.22 -6.84 16.02
N LYS A 138 7.84 -7.94 16.45
CA LYS A 138 9.13 -7.90 17.16
C LYS A 138 10.32 -8.19 16.24
N GLU A 139 10.14 -9.09 15.29
CA GLU A 139 11.18 -9.55 14.39
C GLU A 139 11.47 -8.48 13.33
N LYS A 140 12.74 -8.38 12.95
CA LYS A 140 13.17 -7.49 11.86
C LYS A 140 12.83 -8.05 10.48
N ASN A 141 12.83 -9.38 10.37
CA ASN A 141 12.56 -10.13 9.14
C ASN A 141 11.32 -10.99 9.35
N TYR A 142 10.28 -10.74 8.57
CA TYR A 142 9.02 -11.46 8.68
C TYR A 142 8.22 -11.39 7.38
N ILE A 143 7.28 -12.31 7.24
CA ILE A 143 6.18 -12.18 6.29
C ILE A 143 4.96 -11.66 7.04
N PHE A 144 4.31 -10.65 6.47
CA PHE A 144 3.04 -10.15 6.95
C PHE A 144 1.92 -10.57 5.99
N LEU A 145 0.94 -11.28 6.55
CA LEU A 145 -0.24 -11.77 5.86
C LEU A 145 -1.48 -11.04 6.37
N PHE A 146 -2.28 -10.55 5.44
CA PHE A 146 -3.50 -9.83 5.78
C PHE A 146 -4.63 -10.21 4.81
N LYS A 147 -5.67 -10.87 5.32
CA LYS A 147 -6.91 -11.11 4.57
C LYS A 147 -7.85 -9.94 4.74
N HIS A 148 -8.30 -9.42 3.61
CA HIS A 148 -9.30 -8.37 3.55
C HIS A 148 -10.25 -8.58 2.39
N LYS A 149 -11.52 -8.83 2.69
CA LYS A 149 -12.54 -9.19 1.70
C LYS A 149 -12.00 -10.36 0.85
N LYS A 150 -11.93 -10.17 -0.46
CA LYS A 150 -11.43 -11.12 -1.46
C LYS A 150 -9.92 -11.10 -1.70
N TYR A 151 -9.14 -10.35 -0.92
CA TYR A 151 -7.69 -10.22 -1.12
C TYR A 151 -6.93 -10.78 0.08
N THR A 152 -5.90 -11.58 -0.17
CA THR A 152 -4.87 -11.91 0.83
C THR A 152 -3.59 -11.21 0.42
N TYR A 153 -3.20 -10.18 1.17
CA TYR A 153 -1.95 -9.45 0.96
C TYR A 153 -0.79 -10.20 1.61
N ILE A 154 0.34 -10.26 0.91
CA ILE A 154 1.57 -10.93 1.35
C ILE A 154 2.70 -9.91 1.22
N ILE A 155 3.33 -9.58 2.34
CA ILE A 155 4.41 -8.61 2.40
C ILE A 155 5.65 -9.27 3.00
N LEU A 156 6.77 -9.20 2.27
CA LEU A 156 8.09 -9.50 2.82
C LEU A 156 8.69 -8.22 3.40
N TYR A 157 9.02 -8.28 4.68
CA TYR A 157 9.62 -7.18 5.42
C TYR A 157 10.96 -7.60 5.99
N SER A 158 11.99 -6.77 5.85
CA SER A 158 13.33 -7.05 6.36
C SER A 158 14.06 -5.78 6.78
N GLU A 159 14.73 -5.83 7.94
CA GLU A 159 15.57 -4.74 8.47
C GLU A 159 14.90 -3.36 8.38
N ASN A 160 13.62 -3.27 8.79
CA ASN A 160 12.80 -2.04 8.73
C ASN A 160 12.38 -1.56 7.33
N ASN A 161 12.53 -2.39 6.30
CA ASN A 161 12.19 -2.06 4.92
C ASN A 161 11.15 -3.01 4.35
N LEU A 162 10.23 -2.46 3.54
CA LEU A 162 9.38 -3.26 2.68
C LEU A 162 10.22 -3.78 1.51
N ILE A 163 10.42 -5.09 1.42
CA ILE A 163 11.26 -5.69 0.37
C ILE A 163 10.42 -6.07 -0.84
N TYR A 164 9.27 -6.68 -0.58
CA TYR A 164 8.39 -7.19 -1.63
C TYR A 164 6.95 -7.22 -1.13
N SER A 165 6.01 -6.99 -2.05
CA SER A 165 4.58 -7.03 -1.75
C SER A 165 3.85 -7.69 -2.90
N ASN A 166 2.90 -8.56 -2.57
CA ASN A 166 2.01 -9.19 -3.53
C ASN A 166 0.63 -9.37 -2.89
N PHE A 167 -0.35 -9.82 -3.67
CA PHE A 167 -1.64 -10.24 -3.16
C PHE A 167 -2.20 -11.40 -3.95
N ILE A 168 -2.99 -12.25 -3.30
CA ILE A 168 -3.82 -13.30 -3.89
C ILE A 168 -5.26 -12.78 -3.95
N TYR A 169 -5.90 -12.87 -5.12
CA TYR A 169 -7.35 -12.70 -5.23
C TYR A 169 -8.04 -14.04 -4.96
N GLU A 170 -9.14 -14.02 -4.23
CA GLU A 170 -9.94 -15.21 -3.93
C GLU A 170 -10.33 -15.98 -5.21
N GLY A 171 -10.02 -17.27 -5.23
CA GLY A 171 -10.21 -18.14 -6.41
C GLY A 171 -9.00 -18.19 -7.37
N GLU A 172 -7.95 -17.39 -7.16
CA GLU A 172 -6.68 -17.57 -7.88
C GLU A 172 -5.82 -18.66 -7.23
N LYS A 173 -4.97 -19.32 -8.04
CA LYS A 173 -3.97 -20.26 -7.52
C LYS A 173 -2.97 -19.53 -6.61
N GLU A 174 -2.99 -19.89 -5.34
CA GLU A 174 -2.23 -19.22 -4.27
C GLU A 174 -0.73 -19.55 -4.29
N GLU A 175 -0.38 -20.76 -4.72
CA GLU A 175 0.95 -21.39 -4.59
C GLU A 175 2.05 -20.52 -5.18
N HIS A 176 1.90 -20.16 -6.46
CA HIS A 176 2.89 -19.38 -7.18
C HIS A 176 3.15 -18.00 -6.57
N LYS A 177 2.22 -17.46 -5.78
CA LYS A 177 2.36 -16.11 -5.18
C LYS A 177 3.11 -16.17 -3.86
N ILE A 178 2.83 -17.17 -3.03
CA ILE A 178 3.56 -17.41 -1.78
C ILE A 178 5.00 -17.82 -2.11
N GLU A 179 5.19 -18.77 -3.04
CA GLU A 179 6.51 -19.24 -3.49
C GLU A 179 7.40 -18.09 -3.98
N ARG A 180 6.84 -17.13 -4.74
CA ARG A 180 7.59 -15.95 -5.20
C ARG A 180 8.11 -15.10 -4.05
N VAL A 181 7.33 -14.98 -2.97
CA VAL A 181 7.73 -14.21 -1.79
C VAL A 181 8.86 -14.92 -1.05
N LEU A 182 8.73 -16.25 -0.87
CA LEU A 182 9.75 -17.08 -0.23
C LEU A 182 11.05 -17.10 -1.03
N LYS A 183 10.96 -17.34 -2.34
CA LYS A 183 12.11 -17.27 -3.25
C LYS A 183 12.79 -15.91 -3.20
N LYS A 184 12.03 -14.81 -3.13
CA LYS A 184 12.60 -13.46 -3.01
C LYS A 184 13.37 -13.27 -1.71
N ALA A 185 12.95 -13.92 -0.62
CA ALA A 185 13.68 -13.92 0.64
C ALA A 185 14.99 -14.72 0.51
N GLU A 186 14.94 -15.91 -0.11
CA GLU A 186 16.12 -16.74 -0.39
C GLU A 186 17.15 -16.02 -1.28
N ASP A 187 16.71 -15.45 -2.41
CA ASP A 187 17.56 -14.71 -3.35
C ASP A 187 18.30 -13.54 -2.67
N LEU A 188 17.74 -13.02 -1.58
CA LEU A 188 18.29 -11.90 -0.81
C LEU A 188 18.96 -12.35 0.50
N ASN A 189 19.10 -13.65 0.74
CA ASN A 189 19.62 -14.23 1.98
C ASN A 189 18.92 -13.71 3.25
N ILE A 190 17.60 -13.49 3.17
CA ILE A 190 16.78 -13.04 4.30
C ILE A 190 16.31 -14.28 5.08
N THR A 191 16.83 -14.44 6.29
CA THR A 191 16.35 -15.49 7.21
C THR A 191 14.96 -15.13 7.75
N LEU A 192 13.99 -15.99 7.48
CA LEU A 192 12.59 -15.85 7.92
C LEU A 192 12.25 -16.93 8.94
N ASN A 193 11.79 -16.52 10.12
CA ASN A 193 11.36 -17.45 11.17
C ASN A 193 9.88 -17.30 11.54
N THR A 194 9.28 -16.14 11.23
CA THR A 194 7.97 -15.76 11.78
C THR A 194 7.09 -15.12 10.72
N ILE A 195 5.81 -15.46 10.78
CA ILE A 195 4.76 -14.92 9.94
C ILE A 195 3.70 -14.29 10.82
N TYR A 196 3.36 -13.05 10.51
CA TYR A 196 2.33 -12.31 11.22
C TYR A 196 1.05 -12.29 10.40
N GLY A 197 -0.02 -12.87 10.93
CA GLY A 197 -1.31 -12.99 10.25
C GLY A 197 -2.40 -12.11 10.84
N ILE A 198 -3.14 -11.38 10.00
CA ILE A 198 -4.38 -10.69 10.36
C ILE A 198 -5.53 -11.25 9.53
N ASN A 199 -6.60 -11.68 10.21
CA ASN A 199 -7.79 -12.27 9.59
C ASN A 199 -7.49 -13.52 8.73
N ILE A 200 -6.38 -14.21 8.98
CA ILE A 200 -6.00 -15.43 8.25
C ILE A 200 -6.61 -16.64 8.96
N ASP A 201 -7.79 -17.02 8.50
CA ASP A 201 -8.50 -18.22 8.96
C ASP A 201 -8.31 -19.41 7.98
N ASP A 202 -7.65 -19.20 6.84
CA ASP A 202 -7.45 -20.19 5.78
C ASP A 202 -6.34 -21.20 6.12
N ASP A 203 -6.73 -22.47 6.27
CA ASP A 203 -5.81 -23.55 6.63
C ASP A 203 -4.84 -23.90 5.49
N SER A 204 -5.23 -23.70 4.22
CA SER A 204 -4.35 -24.03 3.08
C SER A 204 -3.13 -23.11 2.98
N ILE A 205 -3.28 -21.83 3.35
CA ILE A 205 -2.16 -20.88 3.45
C ILE A 205 -1.28 -21.24 4.63
N LYS A 206 -1.86 -21.61 5.77
CA LYS A 206 -1.11 -22.01 6.97
C LYS A 206 -0.32 -23.28 6.73
N ASP A 207 -0.90 -24.27 6.05
CA ASP A 207 -0.24 -25.53 5.72
C ASP A 207 1.01 -25.34 4.86
N LYS A 208 0.96 -24.42 3.89
CA LYS A 208 2.11 -24.05 3.04
C LYS A 208 3.22 -23.35 3.81
N LEU A 209 2.87 -22.75 4.94
CA LEU A 209 3.77 -21.96 5.77
C LEU A 209 4.01 -22.59 7.13
N LYS A 210 3.73 -23.90 7.27
CA LYS A 210 3.81 -24.66 8.51
C LYS A 210 5.20 -24.71 9.15
N GLU A 211 6.24 -24.49 8.34
CA GLU A 211 7.64 -24.47 8.79
C GLU A 211 8.00 -23.18 9.54
N TYR A 212 7.15 -22.15 9.46
CA TYR A 212 7.35 -20.87 10.11
C TYR A 212 6.47 -20.74 11.35
N ASN A 213 6.95 -20.00 12.35
CA ASN A 213 6.13 -19.64 13.51
C ASN A 213 5.02 -18.66 13.09
N PHE A 214 3.77 -19.08 13.17
CA PHE A 214 2.61 -18.25 12.81
C PHE A 214 2.05 -17.51 14.02
N VAL A 215 2.17 -16.18 14.01
CA VAL A 215 1.66 -15.30 15.06
C VAL A 215 0.40 -14.59 14.56
N SER A 216 -0.75 -14.95 15.14
CA SER A 216 -2.00 -14.26 14.86
C SER A 216 -2.06 -12.92 15.59
N LEU A 217 -2.31 -11.85 14.84
CA LEU A 217 -2.51 -10.50 15.34
C LEU A 217 -4.00 -10.18 15.47
N GLN A 218 -4.32 -9.09 16.19
CA GLN A 218 -5.70 -8.65 16.37
C GLN A 218 -6.42 -8.45 15.03
N LYS A 219 -7.69 -8.86 14.96
CA LYS A 219 -8.50 -8.72 13.75
C LYS A 219 -8.68 -7.26 13.33
N PHE A 220 -8.50 -6.99 12.04
CA PHE A 220 -8.77 -5.70 11.41
C PHE A 220 -10.17 -5.67 10.81
N ARG A 221 -10.98 -4.68 11.17
CA ARG A 221 -12.39 -4.53 10.75
C ARG A 221 -12.62 -3.17 10.09
N GLU A 222 -13.76 -2.98 9.45
CA GLU A 222 -14.08 -1.71 8.77
C GLU A 222 -14.02 -0.49 9.70
N LYS A 223 -14.44 -0.66 10.96
CA LYS A 223 -14.33 0.41 11.98
C LYS A 223 -12.89 0.86 12.25
N ASP A 224 -11.90 0.08 11.84
CA ASP A 224 -10.48 0.37 12.01
C ASP A 224 -9.91 1.18 10.85
N TYR A 225 -10.64 1.38 9.73
CA TYR A 225 -10.18 2.23 8.63
C TYR A 225 -9.87 3.66 9.09
N LYS A 226 -10.63 4.19 10.05
CA LYS A 226 -10.38 5.52 10.61
C LYS A 226 -9.03 5.65 11.33
N LYS A 227 -8.41 4.54 11.74
CA LYS A 227 -7.09 4.55 12.38
C LYS A 227 -5.95 4.75 11.38
N ILE A 228 -6.24 4.58 10.07
CA ILE A 228 -5.24 4.72 9.00
C ILE A 228 -4.86 6.20 8.77
N ILE A 229 -5.75 7.14 9.12
CA ILE A 229 -5.65 8.58 8.84
C ILE A 229 -5.24 9.36 10.09
#